data_AF-A0A9D6DK34-F1
#
_entry.id   AF-A0A9D6DK34-F1
#
_cell.length_a   1.000
_cell.length_b   1.000
_cell.length_c   1.000
_cell.angle_alpha   90.00
_cell.angle_beta   90.00
_cell.angle_gamma   90.00
#
_symmetry.space_group_name_H-M   'P 1'
#
loop_
_entity.id
_entity.type
_entity.pdbx_description
1 polymer ?
#
loop_
_entity_poly.entity_id
_entity_poly.type
_entity_poly.pdbx_seq_one_letter_code
_entity_poly.pdbx_strand_id
1 'polypeptide(L)' 'KDYGVYWPDWNANSRATFIVDRQGTVRFIERYGKGELPQPDKILAEVKKLG' A
#
# COMPACT_ATOMS: atom_id res chain seq x y z
N LYS A 1 -1.66 -10.66 -9.73
CA LYS A 1 -0.39 -10.30 -10.41
C LYS A 1 -0.29 -8.77 -10.57
N ASP A 2 -1.42 -8.13 -10.82
CA ASP A 2 -1.55 -6.72 -11.26
C ASP A 2 -1.14 -5.70 -10.21
N TYR A 3 -1.28 -6.01 -8.92
CA TYR A 3 -0.86 -5.14 -7.82
C TYR A 3 0.58 -5.41 -7.34
N GLY A 4 1.27 -6.43 -7.88
CA GLY A 4 2.69 -6.70 -7.59
C GLY A 4 3.02 -7.06 -6.13
N VAL A 5 2.05 -7.48 -5.32
CA VAL A 5 2.22 -7.82 -3.89
C VAL A 5 2.20 -9.31 -3.59
N TYR A 6 2.14 -10.16 -4.62
CA TYR A 6 2.12 -11.60 -4.41
C TYR A 6 3.50 -12.08 -3.89
N TRP A 7 3.50 -12.86 -2.82
CA TRP A 7 4.67 -13.46 -2.20
C TRP A 7 4.66 -14.98 -2.44
N PRO A 8 5.46 -15.48 -3.39
CA PRO A 8 5.42 -16.88 -3.81
C PRO A 8 5.82 -17.85 -2.69
N ASP A 9 6.83 -17.52 -1.88
CA ASP A 9 7.36 -18.40 -0.84
C ASP A 9 6.33 -18.74 0.24
N TRP A 10 5.37 -17.83 0.44
CA TRP A 10 4.33 -17.98 1.46
C TRP A 10 2.94 -18.20 0.87
N ASN A 11 2.83 -18.30 -0.47
CA ASN A 11 1.59 -18.40 -1.23
C ASN A 11 0.50 -17.42 -0.72
N ALA A 12 0.93 -16.19 -0.42
CA ALA A 12 0.11 -15.16 0.18
C ALA A 12 0.50 -13.81 -0.41
N ASN A 13 -0.28 -12.76 -0.12
CA ASN A 13 0.11 -11.40 -0.50
C ASN A 13 0.95 -10.78 0.62
N SER A 14 2.04 -10.10 0.26
CA SER A 14 2.69 -9.12 1.12
C SER A 14 1.65 -8.10 1.57
N ARG A 15 1.72 -7.71 2.84
CA ARG A 15 0.92 -6.59 3.32
C ARG A 15 1.38 -5.33 2.60
N ALA A 16 0.44 -4.54 2.11
CA ALA A 16 0.73 -3.29 1.43
C ALA A 16 -0.44 -2.30 1.54
N THR A 17 -0.14 -1.01 1.49
CA THR A 17 -1.11 0.08 1.39
C THR A 17 -0.96 0.77 0.05
N PHE A 18 -2.09 0.97 -0.64
CA PHE A 18 -2.17 1.77 -1.86
C PHE A 18 -3.09 2.96 -1.60
N ILE A 19 -2.70 4.15 -2.08
CA ILE A 19 -3.60 5.30 -2.12
C ILE A 19 -3.87 5.60 -3.59
N VAL A 20 -5.15 5.57 -3.95
CA VAL A 20 -5.64 5.81 -5.31
C VAL A 20 -6.46 7.08 -5.29
N ASP A 21 -6.19 8.00 -6.21
CA ASP A 21 -6.97 9.23 -6.36
C ASP A 21 -8.31 9.00 -7.08
N ARG A 22 -9.10 10.06 -7.21
CA ARG A 22 -10.42 10.01 -7.86
C ARG A 22 -10.35 9.73 -9.37
N GLN A 23 -9.19 9.93 -9.99
CA GLN A 23 -8.93 9.63 -11.38
C GLN A 23 -8.48 8.17 -11.57
N GLY A 24 -8.43 7.37 -10.50
CA GLY A 24 -7.99 5.99 -10.53
C GLY A 24 -6.47 5.83 -10.59
N THR A 25 -5.70 6.90 -10.37
CA THR A 25 -4.24 6.87 -10.40
C THR A 25 -3.68 6.53 -9.02
N VAL A 26 -2.74 5.56 -8.98
CA VAL A 26 -2.02 5.24 -7.74
C VAL A 26 -1.05 6.37 -7.41
N ARG A 27 -1.23 7.00 -6.24
CA ARG A 27 -0.39 8.12 -5.77
C ARG A 27 0.62 7.72 -4.70
N PHE A 28 0.39 6.59 -4.04
CA PHE A 28 1.27 6.05 -3.02
C PHE A 28 1.18 4.53 -2.98
N ILE A 29 2.32 3.89 -2.74
CA ILE A 29 2.45 2.46 -2.49
C ILE A 29 3.44 2.29 -1.33
N GLU A 30 3.03 1.55 -0.31
CA GLU A 30 3.93 1.08 0.74
C GLU A 30 3.76 -0.41 0.93
N ARG A 31 4.89 -1.13 0.96
CA ARG A 31 4.92 -2.56 1.22
C ARG A 31 5.55 -2.78 2.59
N TYR A 32 5.04 -3.74 3.32
CA TYR A 32 5.47 -4.03 4.67
C TYR A 32 6.15 -5.40 4.72
N GLY A 33 7.24 -5.48 5.48
CA GLY A 33 7.93 -6.71 5.81
C GLY A 33 7.12 -7.63 6.73
N LYS A 34 7.68 -8.80 7.03
CA LYS A 34 7.04 -9.77 7.93
C LYS A 34 6.90 -9.17 9.34
N GLY A 35 5.66 -9.06 9.82
CA GLY A 35 5.33 -8.52 11.14
C GLY A 35 5.25 -7.00 11.21
N GLU A 36 5.62 -6.29 10.14
CA GLU A 36 5.45 -4.84 10.07
C GLU A 36 3.97 -4.47 9.89
N LEU A 37 3.57 -3.40 10.58
CA LEU A 37 2.21 -2.88 10.55
C LEU A 37 2.18 -1.54 9.82
N PRO A 38 1.09 -1.23 9.10
CA PRO A 38 0.88 0.09 8.54
C PRO A 38 0.79 1.13 9.66
N GLN A 39 1.35 2.32 9.42
CA GLN A 39 1.25 3.45 10.33
C GLN A 39 0.10 4.36 9.88
N PRO A 40 -1.03 4.43 10.61
CA PRO A 40 -2.20 5.19 10.17
C PRO A 40 -1.90 6.68 9.91
N ASP A 41 -1.11 7.31 10.77
CA ASP A 41 -0.78 8.74 10.63
C ASP A 41 -0.01 9.03 9.35
N LYS A 42 0.90 8.13 8.95
CA LYS A 42 1.62 8.24 7.68
C LYS A 42 0.67 8.14 6.50
N ILE A 43 -0.23 7.16 6.52
CA ILE A 43 -1.23 6.97 5.46
C ILE A 43 -2.11 8.20 5.33
N LEU A 44 -2.61 8.73 6.45
CA LEU A 44 -3.44 9.94 6.47
C LEU A 44 -2.67 11.18 5.99
N ALA A 45 -1.37 11.28 6.30
CA ALA A 45 -0.53 12.36 5.79
C ALA A 45 -0.38 12.29 4.26
N GLU A 46 -0.24 11.09 3.68
CA GLU A 46 -0.20 10.91 2.22
C GLU A 46 -1.55 11.25 1.57
N VAL A 47 -2.67 10.86 2.18
CA VAL A 47 -4.02 11.23 1.69
C VAL A 47 -4.21 12.75 1.70
N LYS A 48 -3.78 13.45 2.75
CA LYS A 48 -3.89 14.92 2.86
C LYS A 48 -3.17 15.67 1.74
N LYS A 49 -2.13 15.08 1.13
CA LYS A 49 -1.43 15.71 -0.01
C LYS A 49 -2.29 15.78 -1.28
N LEU A 50 -3.39 15.03 -1.34
CA LEU A 50 -4.25 14.93 -2.53
C LEU A 50 -5.35 16.00 -2.62
N GLY A 51 -5.53 16.82 -1.56
CA GLY A 51 -6.47 17.95 -1.56
C GLY A 51 -7.71 17.73 -0.71
#